data_AF-D5K9E5-F1
#
_entry.id   AF-D5K9E5-F1
#
_cell.length_a   1.000
_cell.length_b   1.000
_cell.length_c   1.000
_cell.angle_alpha   90.00
_cell.angle_beta   90.00
_cell.angle_gamma   90.00
#
_symmetry.space_group_name_H-M   'P 1'
#
loop_
_entity.id
_entity.type
_entity.pdbx_description
1 polymer ?
#
loop_
_entity_poly.entity_id
_entity_poly.type
_entity_poly.pdbx_seq_one_letter_code
_entity_poly.pdbx_strand_id
1 'polypeptide(L)'
;MQMQETIPGINYEVALELLGDSMRPLIQARESEFVKDKPNQAFIEYCTARLEAIDMLRDSLSPEDTDIIARIFNPDDQTVGRVK
;
A
#
# COMPACT_ATOMS: atom_id res chain seq x y z
N MET A 1 -6.29 26.47 -7.54
CA MET A 1 -5.47 25.34 -7.07
C MET A 1 -4.24 25.90 -6.40
N GLN A 2 -4.18 25.86 -5.07
CA GLN A 2 -2.94 26.19 -4.37
C GLN A 2 -2.00 25.01 -4.56
N MET A 3 -0.89 25.21 -5.24
CA MET A 3 0.24 24.29 -5.16
C MET A 3 0.78 24.45 -3.74
N GLN A 4 0.43 23.53 -2.84
CA GLN A 4 1.14 23.42 -1.56
C GLN A 4 2.61 23.22 -1.92
N GLU A 5 3.47 24.15 -1.47
CA GLU A 5 4.91 23.95 -1.50
C GLU A 5 5.19 22.64 -0.79
N THR A 6 5.55 21.63 -1.56
CA THR A 6 5.74 20.27 -1.08
C THR A 6 7.18 20.14 -0.63
N ILE A 7 7.38 19.84 0.65
CA ILE A 7 8.70 19.49 1.17
C ILE A 7 8.93 18.03 0.78
N PRO A 8 9.89 17.70 -0.11
CA PRO A 8 10.05 16.34 -0.64
C PRO A 8 10.14 15.26 0.44
N GLY A 9 10.86 15.55 1.53
CA GLY A 9 10.97 14.63 2.68
C GLY A 9 9.65 14.36 3.40
N ILE A 10 8.72 15.33 3.46
CA ILE A 10 7.41 15.11 4.09
C ILE A 10 6.54 14.20 3.23
N ASN A 11 6.55 14.40 1.90
CA ASN A 11 5.77 13.56 0.99
C ASN A 11 6.25 12.10 1.01
N TYR A 12 7.55 11.88 1.14
CA TYR A 12 8.13 10.55 1.29
C TYR A 12 7.65 9.84 2.55
N GLU A 13 7.77 10.47 3.72
CA GLU A 13 7.33 9.85 4.99
C GLU A 13 5.82 9.56 4.99
N VAL A 14 5.01 10.49 4.47
CA VAL A 14 3.56 10.27 4.35
C VAL A 14 3.25 9.16 3.35
N ALA A 15 4.02 9.01 2.27
CA ALA A 15 3.85 7.90 1.33
C ALA A 15 4.16 6.55 2.00
N LEU A 16 5.21 6.46 2.83
CA LEU A 16 5.49 5.27 3.62
C LEU A 16 4.37 4.92 4.60
N GLU A 17 3.77 5.93 5.24
CA GLU A 17 2.62 5.77 6.14
C GLU A 17 1.40 5.25 5.37
N LEU A 18 1.07 5.85 4.23
CA LEU A 18 -0.04 5.40 3.38
C LEU A 18 0.13 3.95 2.91
N LEU A 19 1.35 3.55 2.54
CA LEU A 19 1.66 2.16 2.19
C LEU A 19 1.45 1.24 3.41
N GLY A 20 1.95 1.61 4.59
CA GLY A 20 1.73 0.84 5.83
C GLY A 20 0.25 0.71 6.19
N ASP A 21 -0.52 1.79 6.04
CA ASP A 21 -1.95 1.81 6.29
C ASP A 21 -2.73 0.88 5.35
N SER A 22 -2.30 0.76 4.09
CA SER A 22 -2.90 -0.14 3.09
C SER A 22 -2.72 -1.63 3.41
N MET A 23 -1.73 -1.98 4.25
CA MET A 23 -1.49 -3.37 4.67
C MET A 23 -2.56 -3.86 5.66
N ARG A 24 -3.11 -2.96 6.50
CA ARG A 24 -4.08 -3.32 7.55
C ARG A 24 -5.31 -4.09 7.02
N PRO A 25 -6.05 -3.62 6.00
CA PRO A 25 -7.19 -4.36 5.48
C PRO A 25 -6.79 -5.71 4.87
N LEU A 26 -5.60 -5.83 4.28
CA LEU A 26 -5.09 -7.09 3.71
C LEU A 26 -4.76 -8.11 4.81
N ILE A 27 -4.13 -7.68 5.90
CA ILE A 27 -3.90 -8.52 7.08
C ILE A 27 -5.24 -9.00 7.62
N GLN A 28 -6.18 -8.08 7.88
CA GLN A 28 -7.49 -8.43 8.42
C GLN A 28 -8.27 -9.41 7.52
N ALA A 29 -8.26 -9.19 6.21
CA ALA A 29 -8.91 -10.09 5.24
C ALA A 29 -8.26 -11.48 5.23
N ARG A 30 -6.93 -11.55 5.25
CA ARG A 30 -6.19 -12.82 5.30
C ARG A 30 -6.48 -13.60 6.57
N GLU A 31 -6.38 -12.95 7.74
CA GLU A 31 -6.66 -13.59 9.04
C GLU A 31 -8.12 -14.04 9.13
N SER A 32 -9.06 -13.24 8.61
CA SER A 32 -10.48 -13.60 8.56
C SER A 32 -10.75 -14.80 7.66
N GLU A 33 -9.97 -15.00 6.59
CA GLU A 33 -10.09 -16.16 5.71
C GLU A 33 -9.55 -17.43 6.36
N PHE A 34 -8.41 -17.33 7.06
CA PHE A 34 -7.77 -18.46 7.74
C PHE A 34 -8.67 -19.15 8.77
N VAL A 35 -9.56 -18.41 9.43
CA VAL A 35 -10.43 -18.93 10.49
C VAL A 35 -11.76 -19.50 9.99
N LYS A 36 -12.01 -19.51 8.68
CA LYS A 36 -13.24 -20.10 8.12
C LYS A 36 -13.19 -21.62 8.15
N ASP A 37 -14.36 -22.25 8.25
CA ASP A 37 -14.49 -23.72 8.16
C ASP A 37 -13.94 -24.29 6.84
N LYS A 38 -13.99 -23.49 5.77
CA LYS A 38 -13.42 -23.80 4.44
C LYS A 38 -12.69 -22.58 3.89
N PRO A 39 -11.41 -22.38 4.25
CA PRO A 39 -10.62 -21.25 3.76
C PRO A 39 -10.42 -21.30 2.25
N ASN A 40 -10.49 -20.14 1.60
CA ASN A 40 -10.06 -19.98 0.23
C ASN A 40 -8.55 -19.72 0.18
N GLN A 41 -7.78 -20.77 -0.11
CA GLN A 41 -6.33 -20.71 -0.17
C GLN A 41 -5.81 -19.68 -1.20
N ALA A 42 -6.46 -19.56 -2.36
CA ALA A 42 -6.05 -18.58 -3.38
C ALA A 42 -6.24 -17.13 -2.91
N PHE A 43 -7.27 -16.87 -2.09
CA PHE A 43 -7.49 -15.54 -1.52
C PHE A 43 -6.43 -15.20 -0.44
N ILE A 44 -6.06 -16.18 0.38
CA ILE A 44 -4.98 -16.04 1.37
C ILE A 44 -3.64 -15.73 0.68
N GLU A 45 -3.32 -16.46 -0.39
CA GLU A 45 -2.12 -16.25 -1.19
C GLU A 45 -2.13 -14.88 -1.86
N TYR A 46 -3.27 -14.46 -2.40
CA TYR A 46 -3.45 -13.11 -2.95
C TYR A 46 -3.16 -12.02 -1.92
N CYS A 47 -3.73 -12.12 -0.70
CA CYS A 47 -3.44 -11.15 0.36
C CYS A 47 -1.97 -11.17 0.78
N THR A 48 -1.36 -12.35 0.86
CA THR A 48 0.04 -12.52 1.24
C THR A 48 0.99 -11.89 0.23
N ALA A 49 0.83 -12.21 -1.06
CA ALA A 49 1.65 -11.64 -2.13
C ALA A 49 1.54 -10.11 -2.20
N ARG A 50 0.36 -9.55 -1.92
CA ARG A 50 0.19 -8.09 -1.87
C ARG A 50 0.87 -7.46 -0.66
N LEU A 51 0.84 -8.11 0.50
CA LEU A 51 1.55 -7.64 1.68
C LEU A 51 3.06 -7.60 1.43
N GLU A 52 3.61 -8.67 0.85
CA GLU A 52 5.03 -8.74 0.46
C GLU A 52 5.40 -7.66 -0.56
N ALA A 53 4.56 -7.43 -1.58
CA ALA A 53 4.80 -6.38 -2.57
C ALA A 53 4.81 -4.97 -1.96
N ILE A 54 3.92 -4.69 -0.99
CA ILE A 54 3.89 -3.41 -0.28
C ILE A 54 5.14 -3.27 0.60
N ASP A 55 5.54 -4.32 1.30
CA ASP A 55 6.74 -4.35 2.15
C ASP A 55 8.00 -4.06 1.31
N MET A 56 8.17 -4.76 0.20
CA MET A 56 9.27 -4.52 -0.75
C MET A 56 9.27 -3.09 -1.31
N LEU A 57 8.08 -2.54 -1.64
CA LEU A 57 7.98 -1.16 -2.13
C LEU A 57 8.39 -0.17 -1.04
N ARG A 58 7.96 -0.36 0.21
CA ARG A 58 8.34 0.52 1.33
C ARG A 58 9.84 0.50 1.59
N ASP A 59 10.47 -0.67 1.54
CA ASP A 59 11.91 -0.84 1.75
C ASP A 59 12.76 -0.23 0.62
N SER A 60 12.21 -0.17 -0.59
CA SER A 60 12.94 0.31 -1.78
C SER A 60 12.65 1.77 -2.13
N LEU A 61 11.57 2.36 -1.60
CA LEU A 61 11.16 3.71 -1.93
C LEU A 61 12.19 4.72 -1.42
N SER A 62 12.55 5.67 -2.27
CA SER A 62 13.45 6.78 -1.94
C SER A 62 12.71 8.13 -2.02
N PRO A 63 13.15 9.17 -1.30
CA PRO A 63 12.60 10.53 -1.46
C PRO A 63 12.67 11.09 -2.89
N GLU A 64 13.58 10.57 -3.71
CA GLU A 64 13.78 10.96 -5.11
C GLU A 64 12.77 10.31 -6.08
N ASP A 65 12.06 9.26 -5.66
CA ASP A 65 11.04 8.54 -6.47
C ASP A 65 9.73 9.32 -6.56
N THR A 66 9.83 10.59 -6.94
CA THR A 66 8.74 11.57 -6.91
C THR A 66 7.53 11.18 -7.75
N ASP A 67 7.72 10.42 -8.83
CA ASP A 67 6.67 9.88 -9.68
C ASP A 67 5.90 8.74 -9.00
N ILE A 68 6.61 7.82 -8.34
CA ILE A 68 6.00 6.74 -7.56
C ILE A 68 5.26 7.29 -6.35
N ILE A 69 5.87 8.24 -5.64
CA ILE A 69 5.24 8.95 -4.51
C ILE A 69 3.93 9.61 -4.97
N ALA A 70 3.93 10.32 -6.10
CA ALA A 70 2.72 10.94 -6.65
C ALA A 70 1.61 9.90 -6.96
N ARG A 71 1.97 8.70 -7.40
CA ARG A 71 1.02 7.61 -7.65
C ARG A 71 0.42 7.05 -6.36
N ILE A 72 1.21 6.90 -5.29
CA ILE A 72 0.71 6.49 -3.96
C ILE A 72 -0.37 7.46 -3.46
N PHE A 73 -0.20 8.75 -3.70
CA PHE A 73 -1.19 9.77 -3.31
C PHE A 73 -2.44 9.78 -4.18
N ASN A 74 -2.40 9.21 -5.39
CA ASN A 74 -3.52 9.26 -6.33
C ASN A 74 -4.58 8.19 -5.98
N PRO A 75 -5.77 8.58 -5.49
CA PRO A 75 -6.83 7.63 -5.13
C PRO A 75 -7.43 6.88 -6.32
N ASP A 76 -7.21 7.36 -7.55
CA ASP A 76 -7.69 6.70 -8.77
C ASP A 76 -6.64 5.79 -9.42
N ASP A 77 -5.39 5.86 -8.96
CA ASP A 77 -4.35 4.94 -9.43
C ASP A 77 -4.60 3.53 -8.86
N GLN A 78 -4.90 2.59 -9.75
CA GLN A 78 -5.20 1.19 -9.41
C GLN A 78 -3.94 0.32 -9.27
N THR A 79 -2.76 0.89 -9.52
CA THR A 79 -1.49 0.15 -9.54
C THR A 79 -0.77 0.19 -8.20
N VAL A 80 -1.09 1.17 -7.34
CA VAL A 80 -0.43 1.33 -6.05
C VAL A 80 -1.45 1.37 -4.92
N GLY A 81 -1.40 0.35 -4.05
CA GLY A 81 -1.80 0.46 -2.64
C GLY A 81 -3.26 0.77 -2.28
N ARG A 82 -4.21 0.93 -3.20
CA ARG A 82 -5.63 1.12 -2.82
C ARG A 82 -6.56 0.15 -3.54
N VAL A 83 -7.17 -0.74 -2.76
CA VAL A 83 -8.49 -1.28 -3.13
C VAL A 83 -9.48 -0.29 -2.54
N LYS A 84 -10.33 0.29 -3.40
CA LYS A 84 -11.41 1.18 -2.98
C LYS A 84 -12.35 0.48 -2.00
#